data_AF-A0A1G3ZVB0-F1
#
_entry.id   AF-A0A1G3ZVB0-F1
#
_cell.length_a   1.000
_cell.length_b   1.000
_cell.length_c   1.000
_cell.angle_alpha   90.00
_cell.angle_beta   90.00
_cell.angle_gamma   90.00
#
_symmetry.space_group_name_H-M   'P 1'
#
loop_
_entity.id
_entity.type
_entity.pdbx_description
1 polymer ?
#
loop_
_entity_poly.entity_id
_entity_poly.type
_entity_poly.pdbx_seq_one_letter_code
_entity_poly.pdbx_strand_id
1 'polypeptide(L)' 'MLSGDAPRLYYDTAAAQWKLVIEATMFVTNETVIVWSGVKPGGPDPTGTYTRVAGCDPTATFTVEAL' A
#
# COMPACT_ATOMS: atom_id res chain seq x y z
N MET A 1 -4.09 18.60 -9.61
CA MET A 1 -3.14 17.49 -9.86
C MET A 1 -2.89 16.84 -8.50
N LEU A 2 -3.20 15.56 -8.33
CA LEU A 2 -2.77 14.81 -7.14
C LEU A 2 -1.26 14.60 -7.31
N SER A 3 -0.44 15.10 -6.38
CA SER A 3 0.96 14.66 -6.31
C SER A 3 0.96 13.35 -5.54
N GLY A 4 1.37 12.25 -6.18
CA GLY A 4 1.52 10.98 -5.49
C GLY A 4 2.58 11.10 -4.41
N ASP A 5 2.28 10.61 -3.21
CA ASP A 5 3.31 10.40 -2.20
C ASP A 5 4.04 9.08 -2.51
N ALA A 6 5.26 8.91 -2.03
CA ALA A 6 6.01 7.68 -2.26
C ALA A 6 5.28 6.49 -1.60
N PRO A 7 4.98 5.40 -2.33
CA PRO A 7 4.41 4.20 -1.73
C PRO A 7 5.29 3.68 -0.59
N ARG A 8 4.65 3.25 0.51
CA ARG A 8 5.33 2.71 1.69
C ARG A 8 5.19 1.20 1.72
N LEU A 9 6.33 0.52 1.84
CA LEU A 9 6.44 -0.94 1.89
C LEU A 9 7.25 -1.33 3.13
N TYR A 10 6.63 -2.05 4.06
CA TYR A 10 7.29 -2.42 5.33
C TYR A 10 6.71 -3.70 5.92
N TYR A 11 7.49 -4.34 6.80
CA TYR A 11 7.05 -5.53 7.53
C TYR A 11 6.42 -5.12 8.87
N ASP A 12 5.19 -5.57 9.12
CA ASP A 12 4.51 -5.47 10.41
C ASP A 12 4.82 -6.71 11.24
N THR A 13 5.71 -6.54 12.22
CA THR A 13 6.16 -7.63 13.10
C THR A 13 5.08 -8.12 14.06
N ALA A 14 4.10 -7.27 14.41
CA ALA A 14 3.03 -7.65 15.33
C ALA A 14 2.02 -8.59 14.66
N ALA A 15 1.73 -8.34 13.38
CA ALA A 15 0.82 -9.16 12.59
C ALA A 15 1.54 -10.16 11.66
N ALA A 16 2.87 -10.22 11.71
CA ALA A 16 3.72 -11.10 10.89
C ALA A 16 3.42 -11.03 9.37
N GLN A 17 3.20 -9.82 8.84
CA GLN A 17 2.80 -9.59 7.46
C GLN A 17 3.49 -8.37 6.84
N TRP A 18 3.64 -8.38 5.53
CA TRP A 18 4.05 -7.20 4.77
C TRP A 18 2.86 -6.29 4.52
N LYS A 19 3.09 -4.97 4.58
CA LYS A 19 2.11 -3.92 4.29
C LYS A 19 2.59 -3.04 3.14
N LEU A 20 1.70 -2.83 2.18
CA LEU A 20 1.85 -1.83 1.12
C LEU A 20 0.80 -0.74 1.34
N VAL A 21 1.23 0.52 1.37
CA VAL A 21 0.37 1.69 1.51
C VAL A 21 0.69 2.67 0.39
N ILE A 22 -0.34 3.08 -0.35
CA ILE A 22 -0.29 4.06 -1.42
C ILE A 22 -1.16 5.24 -1.00
N GLU A 23 -0.56 6.42 -0.94
CA GLU A 23 -1.19 7.65 -0.49
C GLU A 23 -1.11 8.73 -1.57
N ALA A 24 -2.06 9.64 -1.53
CA ALA A 24 -2.05 10.84 -2.37
C ALA A 24 -2.43 12.06 -1.55
N THR A 25 -1.82 13.20 -1.86
CA THR A 25 -2.20 14.48 -1.27
C THR A 25 -3.31 15.11 -2.10
N MET A 26 -4.47 15.35 -1.46
CA MET A 26 -5.61 16.01 -2.10
C MET A 26 -5.24 17.45 -2.43
N PHE A 27 -5.40 17.83 -3.70
CA PHE A 27 -5.07 19.19 -4.15
C PHE A 27 -5.86 20.29 -3.41
N VAL A 28 -7.13 20.01 -3.09
CA VAL A 28 -8.06 21.01 -2.54
C VAL A 28 -7.90 21.24 -1.04
N THR A 29 -7.61 20.19 -0.27
CA THR A 29 -7.52 20.25 1.20
C THR A 29 -6.10 20.10 1.72
N ASN A 30 -5.16 19.70 0.86
CA ASN A 30 -3.80 19.32 1.22
C ASN A 30 -3.73 18.16 2.24
N GLU A 31 -4.82 17.39 2.35
CA GLU A 31 -4.88 16.21 3.20
C GLU A 31 -4.29 14.99 2.49
N THR A 32 -3.52 14.20 3.22
CA THR A 32 -3.05 12.89 2.75
C THR A 32 -4.16 11.87 2.93
N VAL A 33 -4.56 11.23 1.83
CA VAL A 33 -5.57 10.16 1.83
C VAL A 33 -4.95 8.85 1.38
N ILE A 34 -5.38 7.76 2.01
CA ILE A 34 -5.02 6.40 1.59
C ILE A 34 -5.79 6.09 0.31
N VAL A 35 -5.07 6.02 -0.81
CA VAL A 35 -5.61 5.58 -2.09
C VAL A 35 -5.82 4.08 -2.06
N TRP A 36 -4.82 3.35 -1.56
CA TRP A 36 -4.87 1.91 -1.46
C TRP A 36 -3.96 1.42 -0.33
N SER A 37 -4.40 0.39 0.38
CA SER A 37 -3.59 -0.34 1.34
C SER A 37 -3.90 -1.83 1.27
N GLY A 38 -2.87 -2.65 1.48
CA GLY A 38 -3.03 -4.09 1.44
C GLY A 38 -1.90 -4.83 2.12
N VAL A 39 -2.12 -6.13 2.28
CA VAL A 39 -1.25 -7.01 3.06
C VAL A 39 -0.84 -8.24 2.28
N LYS A 40 0.38 -8.70 2.52
CA LYS A 40 0.87 -10.02 2.11
C LYS A 40 1.28 -10.78 3.38
N PRO A 41 0.64 -11.92 3.69
CA PRO A 41 1.03 -12.73 4.84
C PRO A 41 2.45 -13.27 4.72
N GLY A 42 3.26 -13.04 5.76
CA GLY A 42 4.56 -13.69 5.97
C GLY A 42 5.60 -13.62 4.84
N GLY A 43 6.63 -14.45 5.01
CA GLY A 43 7.77 -14.57 4.11
C GLY A 43 8.89 -13.54 4.40
N PRO A 44 10.15 -13.90 4.11
CA PRO A 44 11.29 -12.99 4.30
C PRO A 44 11.28 -11.84 3.29
N ASP A 45 10.60 -12.00 2.15
CA ASP A 45 10.64 -11.06 1.03
C ASP A 45 9.33 -10.27 0.87
N PRO A 46 9.43 -8.98 0.53
CA PRO A 46 8.27 -8.14 0.27
C PRO A 46 7.65 -8.39 -1.12
N THR A 47 8.26 -9.20 -1.97
CA THR A 47 7.72 -9.51 -3.31
C THR A 47 6.49 -10.42 -3.21
N GLY A 48 5.60 -10.32 -4.21
CA GLY A 48 4.39 -11.13 -4.33
C GLY A 48 3.08 -10.34 -4.28
N THR A 49 1.96 -11.06 -4.15
CA THR A 49 0.61 -10.49 -4.17
C THR A 49 0.19 -9.95 -2.80
N TYR A 50 -0.29 -8.71 -2.79
CA TYR A 50 -0.90 -8.04 -1.65
C TYR A 50 -2.42 -7.96 -1.86
N THR A 51 -3.19 -8.35 -0.86
CA THR A 51 -4.65 -8.26 -0.87
C THR A 51 -5.10 -6.96 -0.22
N ARG A 52 -6.05 -6.27 -0.87
CA ARG A 52 -6.59 -4.99 -0.42
C ARG A 52 -7.24 -5.10 0.97
N VAL A 53 -6.97 -4.11 1.81
CA VAL A 53 -7.59 -3.90 3.13
C VAL A 53 -8.46 -2.65 3.13
N ALA A 54 -7.95 -1.53 2.63
CA ALA A 54 -8.67 -0.24 2.62
C ALA A 54 -8.17 0.69 1.51
N GLY A 55 -8.89 1.79 1.29
CA GLY A 55 -8.55 2.83 0.32
C GLY A 55 -9.70 3.16 -0.62
N CYS A 56 -9.63 4.30 -1.32
CA CYS A 56 -10.66 4.69 -2.28
C CYS A 56 -10.58 3.93 -3.61
N ASP A 57 -9.41 3.37 -3.97
CA ASP A 57 -9.25 2.53 -5.15
C ASP A 57 -9.83 1.13 -4.89
N PRO A 58 -10.75 0.61 -5.74
CA PRO A 58 -11.39 -0.69 -5.56
C PRO A 58 -10.55 -1.89 -6.01
N THR A 59 -9.33 -1.69 -6.54
CA THR A 59 -8.46 -2.76 -7.04
C THR A 59 -8.19 -3.82 -5.97
N ALA A 60 -8.58 -5.07 -6.23
CA ALA A 60 -8.56 -6.11 -5.20
C ALA A 60 -7.15 -6.52 -4.75
N THR A 61 -6.17 -6.49 -5.67
CA THR A 61 -4.81 -6.96 -5.41
C THR A 61 -3.76 -6.16 -6.17
N PHE A 62 -2.58 -6.00 -5.57
CA PHE A 62 -1.37 -5.55 -6.27
C PHE A 62 -0.26 -6.59 -6.17
N THR A 63 0.63 -6.63 -7.16
CA THR A 63 1.83 -7.46 -7.15
C THR A 63 3.06 -6.58 -7.03
N VAL A 64 3.93 -6.90 -6.08
CA VAL A 64 5.27 -6.28 -5.94
C VAL A 64 6.30 -7.24 -6.51
N GLU A 65 7.14 -6.76 -7.42
CA GLU A 65 8.20 -7.54 -8.08
C GLU A 65 9.56 -6.94 -7.76
N ALA A 66 10.61 -7.78 -7.71
CA ALA A 66 11.99 -7.34 -7.67
C ALA A 66 12.56 -7.45 -9.10
N LEU A 67 13.16 -6.37 -9.59
CA LEU A 67 13.82 -6.28 -10.89
C LEU A 67 15.33 -6.16 -10.71
#